data_AF-A0A0H5QD95-F1
#
_entry.id   AF-A0A0H5QD95-F1
#
_cell.length_a   1.000
_cell.length_b   1.000
_cell.length_c   1.000
_cell.angle_alpha   90.00
_cell.angle_beta   90.00
_cell.angle_gamma   90.00
#
_symmetry.space_group_name_H-M   'P 1'
#
loop_
_entity.id
_entity.type
_entity.pdbx_description
1 polymer ?
#
loop_
_entity_poly.entity_id
_entity_poly.type
_entity_poly.pdbx_seq_one_letter_code
_entity_poly.pdbx_strand_id
1 'polypeptide(L)'
;MPEGLTQFIRVSVQGVLVGGEKWSVNPVYWAFSWPGSAWGYESFQAMTERVAAVNVPSGLTNLMSNQAGVTSIRCDGYSLEETLQETASAPLATPESGSGAPTTPRTTAVVLSLRTGAAGASARGRLYWPTLQLPLESTTANISPVVQQTIAEAANEYLSAIEDAINVDELPGLRYVLAVWSRTKHSARAVTNIMVGNQPDSQRRRKDAIVENYFSTSYTGA
;
A
#
# COMPACT_ATOMS: atom_id res chain seq x y z
N MET A 1 -24.61 -5.66 15.45
CA MET A 1 -23.16 -5.35 15.46
C MET A 1 -23.01 -4.11 16.33
N PRO A 2 -22.06 -4.06 17.27
CA PRO A 2 -21.91 -2.89 18.12
C PRO A 2 -21.53 -1.69 17.25
N GLU A 3 -22.35 -0.65 17.29
CA GLU A 3 -22.13 0.65 16.67
C GLU A 3 -21.05 1.40 17.48
N GLY A 4 -19.81 0.93 17.38
CA GLY A 4 -18.65 1.64 17.89
C GLY A 4 -18.09 2.53 16.80
N LEU A 5 -17.95 3.83 17.07
CA LEU A 5 -17.26 4.75 16.18
C LEU A 5 -15.91 4.17 15.80
N THR A 6 -15.65 4.11 14.51
CA THR A 6 -14.54 3.35 13.95
C THR A 6 -13.67 4.29 13.12
N GLN A 7 -12.36 4.31 13.32
CA GLN A 7 -11.46 5.18 12.55
C GLN A 7 -10.59 4.36 11.59
N PHE A 8 -10.05 5.03 10.59
CA PHE A 8 -9.03 4.46 9.73
C PHE A 8 -7.89 5.44 9.51
N ILE A 9 -6.70 4.88 9.32
CA ILE A 9 -5.49 5.60 8.97
C ILE A 9 -5.21 5.31 7.50
N ARG A 10 -5.10 6.36 6.70
CA ARG A 10 -4.52 6.25 5.37
C ARG A 10 -3.03 6.56 5.48
N VAL A 11 -2.20 5.60 5.10
CA VAL A 11 -0.76 5.81 4.96
C VAL A 11 -0.46 6.09 3.51
N SER A 12 0.16 7.22 3.22
CA SER A 12 0.64 7.63 1.91
C SER A 12 2.16 7.44 1.87
N VAL A 13 2.61 6.37 1.22
CA VAL A 13 4.01 6.18 0.84
C VAL A 13 4.28 7.10 -0.35
N GLN A 14 5.15 8.08 -0.18
CA GLN A 14 5.38 9.12 -1.18
C GLN A 14 6.78 9.01 -1.77
N GLY A 15 6.88 9.28 -3.07
CA GLY A 15 8.14 9.28 -3.76
C GLY A 15 8.19 10.25 -4.92
N VAL A 16 9.37 10.29 -5.53
CA VAL A 16 9.67 11.13 -6.69
C VAL A 16 10.24 10.27 -7.81
N LEU A 17 9.95 10.66 -9.05
CA LEU A 17 10.62 10.20 -10.27
C LEU A 17 11.57 11.30 -10.76
N VAL A 18 12.52 10.96 -11.63
CA VAL A 18 13.42 11.94 -12.25
C VAL A 18 12.63 13.05 -12.96
N GLY A 19 13.07 14.29 -12.81
CA GLY A 19 12.33 15.47 -13.29
C GLY A 19 11.27 15.98 -12.30
N GLY A 20 11.17 15.40 -11.10
CA GLY A 20 10.34 15.94 -10.00
C GLY A 20 8.87 15.50 -10.01
N GLU A 21 8.50 14.59 -10.91
CA GLU A 21 7.17 13.98 -10.91
C GLU A 21 6.96 13.19 -9.61
N LYS A 22 5.82 13.40 -8.94
CA LYS A 22 5.51 12.77 -7.65
C LYS A 22 4.61 11.56 -7.86
N TRP A 23 4.79 10.54 -7.03
CA TRP A 23 3.91 9.38 -6.97
C TRP A 23 3.58 9.05 -5.52
N SER A 24 2.49 8.29 -5.31
CA SER A 24 2.16 7.79 -3.98
C SER A 24 1.39 6.47 -4.02
N VAL A 25 1.57 5.68 -2.97
CA VAL A 25 0.83 4.44 -2.69
C VAL A 25 0.12 4.60 -1.37
N ASN A 26 -1.17 4.26 -1.32
CA ASN A 26 -2.08 4.70 -0.25
C ASN A 26 -2.81 3.55 0.46
N PRO A 27 -2.12 2.62 1.16
CA PRO A 27 -2.79 1.61 1.98
C PRO A 27 -3.62 2.25 3.10
N VAL A 28 -4.66 1.53 3.52
CA VAL A 28 -5.57 1.95 4.59
C VAL A 28 -5.54 0.91 5.69
N TYR A 29 -5.44 1.37 6.93
CA TYR A 29 -5.45 0.54 8.14
C TYR A 29 -6.65 0.94 9.00
N TRP A 30 -7.30 -0.04 9.59
CA TRP A 30 -8.61 0.11 10.21
C TRP A 30 -8.62 -0.53 11.60
N ALA A 31 -9.16 0.16 12.60
CA ALA A 31 -9.34 -0.39 13.95
C ALA A 31 -10.82 -0.70 14.23
N PHE A 32 -11.10 -1.86 14.84
CA PHE A 32 -12.48 -2.31 15.11
C PHE A 32 -13.16 -1.58 16.29
N SER A 33 -12.39 -0.98 17.19
CA SER A 33 -12.90 -0.27 18.35
C SER A 33 -12.26 1.12 18.44
N TRP A 34 -12.82 2.02 19.24
CA TRP A 34 -12.26 3.35 19.51
C TRP A 34 -12.46 3.73 20.97
N PRO A 35 -11.42 4.19 21.70
CA PRO A 35 -11.55 4.61 23.09
C PRO A 35 -12.11 6.03 23.28
N GLY A 36 -12.46 6.75 22.20
CA GLY A 36 -13.19 8.01 22.30
C GLY A 36 -12.34 9.29 22.24
N SER A 37 -11.02 9.23 22.43
CA SER A 37 -10.15 10.41 22.38
C SER A 37 -9.36 10.49 21.07
N ALA A 38 -9.48 11.61 20.35
CA ALA A 38 -8.64 11.94 19.19
C ALA A 38 -7.16 11.71 19.53
N TRP A 39 -6.39 11.17 18.58
CA TRP A 39 -4.95 11.07 18.76
C TRP A 39 -4.39 12.47 18.95
N GLY A 40 -3.56 12.67 19.97
CA GLY A 40 -2.78 13.89 20.06
C GLY A 40 -1.81 13.95 18.88
N TYR A 41 -1.60 15.15 18.34
CA TYR A 41 -0.64 15.37 17.24
C TYR A 41 0.73 14.73 17.52
N GLU A 42 1.25 14.83 18.75
CA GLU A 42 2.54 14.25 19.13
C GLU A 42 2.58 12.72 18.95
N SER A 43 1.54 12.01 19.40
CA SER A 43 1.43 10.56 19.22
C SER A 43 1.25 10.18 17.75
N PHE A 44 0.49 10.97 16.99
CA PHE A 44 0.26 10.75 15.55
C PHE A 44 1.53 11.00 14.73
N GLN A 45 2.32 12.01 15.10
CA GLN A 45 3.64 12.28 14.52
C GLN A 45 4.63 11.16 14.85
N ALA A 46 4.72 10.71 16.10
CA ALA A 46 5.60 9.62 16.50
C ALA A 46 5.27 8.30 15.76
N MET A 47 3.99 7.97 15.59
CA MET A 47 3.57 6.85 14.73
C MET A 47 4.05 7.03 13.29
N THR A 48 3.87 8.22 12.72
CA THR A 48 4.26 8.49 11.34
C THR A 48 5.78 8.34 11.13
N GLU A 49 6.58 8.75 12.11
CA GLU A 49 8.03 8.56 12.12
C GLU A 49 8.43 7.09 12.19
N ARG A 50 7.73 6.27 12.99
CA ARG A 50 7.94 4.81 13.00
C ARG A 50 7.59 4.17 11.67
N VAL A 51 6.48 4.57 11.05
CA VAL A 51 6.11 4.09 9.72
C VAL A 51 7.15 4.50 8.67
N ALA A 52 7.71 5.71 8.77
CA ALA A 52 8.80 6.18 7.90
C ALA A 52 10.14 5.44 8.13
N ALA A 53 10.31 4.75 9.25
CA ALA A 53 11.46 3.90 9.52
C ALA A 53 11.31 2.47 8.96
N VAL A 54 10.13 2.10 8.43
CA VAL A 54 9.92 0.80 7.79
C VAL A 54 10.56 0.80 6.41
N ASN A 55 11.61 -0.02 6.25
CA ASN A 55 12.30 -0.18 4.97
C ASN A 55 11.40 -0.83 3.91
N VAL A 56 11.51 -0.37 2.67
CA VAL A 56 10.86 -0.99 1.52
C VAL A 56 11.63 -2.26 1.13
N PRO A 57 11.00 -3.45 1.13
CA PRO A 57 11.67 -4.69 0.78
C PRO A 57 12.18 -4.69 -0.67
N SER A 58 13.28 -5.43 -0.91
CA SER A 58 13.98 -5.44 -2.19
C SER A 58 13.11 -5.86 -3.36
N GLY A 59 12.12 -6.73 -3.15
CA GLY A 59 11.16 -7.13 -4.19
C GLY A 59 10.32 -5.96 -4.73
N LEU A 60 10.12 -4.89 -3.95
CA LEU A 60 9.44 -3.67 -4.38
C LEU A 60 10.42 -2.59 -4.86
N THR A 61 11.59 -2.43 -4.22
CA THR A 61 12.58 -1.45 -4.69
C THR A 61 13.21 -1.85 -6.02
N ASN A 62 13.34 -3.14 -6.31
CA ASN A 62 13.80 -3.63 -7.62
C ASN A 62 12.81 -3.36 -8.77
N LEU A 63 11.55 -3.01 -8.47
CA LEU A 63 10.60 -2.54 -9.49
C LEU A 63 10.83 -1.07 -9.85
N MET A 64 11.39 -0.31 -8.91
CA MET A 64 11.80 1.06 -9.12
C MET A 64 13.15 1.06 -9.83
N SER A 65 13.37 2.02 -10.73
CA SER A 65 14.72 2.25 -11.26
C SER A 65 15.52 3.15 -10.33
N ASN A 66 16.81 3.36 -10.58
CA ASN A 66 17.60 4.39 -9.90
C ASN A 66 17.11 5.84 -10.16
N GLN A 67 16.08 6.02 -11.00
CA GLN A 67 15.41 7.29 -11.26
C GLN A 67 14.10 7.45 -10.48
N ALA A 68 13.79 6.53 -9.57
CA ALA A 68 12.65 6.60 -8.67
C ALA A 68 13.10 6.29 -7.25
N GLY A 69 12.42 6.90 -6.28
CA GLY A 69 12.62 6.54 -4.87
C GLY A 69 11.49 7.00 -3.97
N VAL A 70 11.43 6.37 -2.80
CA VAL A 70 10.56 6.75 -1.68
C VAL A 70 11.27 7.81 -0.85
N THR A 71 10.58 8.89 -0.53
CA THR A 71 11.17 10.07 0.12
C THR A 71 10.51 10.41 1.44
N SER A 72 9.22 10.12 1.59
CA SER A 72 8.47 10.48 2.79
C SER A 72 7.26 9.58 2.98
N ILE A 73 6.81 9.48 4.23
CA ILE A 73 5.52 8.94 4.59
C ILE A 73 4.63 10.08 5.06
N ARG A 74 3.36 10.03 4.69
CA ARG A 74 2.30 10.84 5.28
C ARG A 74 1.23 9.92 5.85
N CYS A 75 0.77 10.20 7.06
CA CYS A 75 -0.38 9.52 7.64
C CYS A 75 -1.52 10.53 7.77
N ASP A 76 -2.74 10.07 7.49
CA ASP A 76 -3.97 10.84 7.67
C ASP A 76 -4.96 9.97 8.45
N GLY A 77 -5.38 10.44 9.63
CA GLY A 77 -6.40 9.80 10.46
C GLY A 77 -7.79 10.32 10.11
N TYR A 78 -8.74 9.41 9.86
CA TYR A 78 -10.10 9.75 9.43
C TYR A 78 -11.16 9.11 10.33
N SER A 79 -12.30 9.79 10.48
CA SER A 79 -13.55 9.20 10.98
C SER A 79 -14.28 8.39 9.88
N LEU A 80 -15.34 7.64 10.23
CA LEU A 80 -16.19 6.93 9.24
C LEU A 80 -16.89 7.86 8.25
N GLU A 81 -17.15 9.09 8.67
CA GLU A 81 -17.71 10.16 7.85
C GLU A 81 -16.66 10.80 6.94
N GLU A 82 -15.45 10.23 6.88
CA GLU A 82 -14.31 10.71 6.10
C GLU A 82 -13.86 12.12 6.50
N THR A 83 -14.14 12.54 7.73
CA THR A 83 -13.61 13.79 8.27
C THR A 83 -12.19 13.56 8.75
N LEU A 84 -11.25 14.30 8.17
CA LEU A 84 -9.84 14.30 8.59
C LEU A 84 -9.76 14.75 10.06
N GLN A 85 -9.24 13.89 10.93
CA GLN A 85 -9.04 14.18 12.34
C GLN A 85 -7.63 14.71 12.57
N GLU A 86 -6.63 14.02 12.02
CA GLU A 86 -5.22 14.35 12.20
C GLU A 86 -4.40 14.03 10.97
N THR A 87 -3.27 14.72 10.82
CA THR A 87 -2.31 14.48 9.75
C THR A 87 -0.89 14.71 10.24
N ALA A 88 0.02 13.87 9.77
CA ALA A 88 1.45 14.00 10.04
C ALA A 88 2.24 13.53 8.82
N SER A 89 3.49 13.97 8.72
CA SER A 89 4.40 13.55 7.66
C SER A 89 5.80 13.45 8.23
N ALA A 90 6.53 12.42 7.80
CA ALA A 90 7.90 12.19 8.18
C ALA A 90 8.73 11.90 6.92
N PRO A 91 9.85 12.61 6.72
CA PRO A 91 10.80 12.21 5.68
C PRO A 91 11.46 10.89 6.06
N LEU A 92 11.84 10.10 5.06
CA LEU A 92 12.74 8.97 5.30
C LEU A 92 14.12 9.53 5.69
N ALA A 93 14.78 8.90 6.67
CA ALA A 93 16.14 9.29 7.08
C ALA A 93 17.14 9.16 5.93
N THR A 94 16.96 8.14 5.08
CA THR A 94 17.66 7.98 3.80
C THR A 94 16.61 7.62 2.75
N PRO A 95 16.44 8.43 1.69
CA PRO A 95 15.52 8.07 0.61
C PRO A 95 15.88 6.71 0.01
N GLU A 96 14.87 5.86 -0.18
CA GLU A 96 15.07 4.52 -0.73
C GLU A 96 14.87 4.57 -2.24
N SER A 97 15.97 4.45 -2.98
CA SER A 97 15.95 4.41 -4.44
C SER A 97 15.79 3.00 -4.97
N GLY A 98 15.21 2.88 -6.17
CA GLY A 98 15.30 1.65 -6.93
C GLY A 98 16.71 1.34 -7.43
N SER A 99 16.83 0.25 -8.19
CA SER A 99 18.10 -0.20 -8.76
C SER A 99 18.10 -0.04 -10.29
N GLY A 100 19.25 -0.12 -10.95
CA GLY A 100 19.31 -0.23 -12.42
C GLY A 100 18.72 0.92 -13.24
N ALA A 101 18.78 0.77 -14.56
CA ALA A 101 18.27 1.74 -15.52
C ALA A 101 16.76 1.52 -15.79
N PRO A 102 15.99 2.57 -16.12
CA PRO A 102 14.58 2.41 -16.46
C PRO A 102 14.39 1.60 -17.75
N THR A 103 13.53 0.59 -17.70
CA THR A 103 13.16 -0.28 -18.83
C THR A 103 11.70 -0.11 -19.28
N THR A 104 10.89 0.61 -18.50
CA THR A 104 9.46 0.82 -18.75
C THR A 104 9.08 2.30 -18.72
N PRO A 105 8.00 2.71 -19.41
CA PRO A 105 7.49 4.08 -19.33
C PRO A 105 7.06 4.45 -17.91
N ARG A 106 7.17 5.74 -17.56
CA ARG A 106 6.80 6.27 -16.22
C ARG A 106 5.33 6.11 -15.85
N THR A 107 4.48 5.92 -16.85
CA THR A 107 3.04 5.70 -16.68
C THR A 107 2.66 4.24 -16.41
N THR A 108 3.65 3.39 -16.14
CA THR A 108 3.48 1.96 -15.89
C THR A 108 3.55 1.67 -14.40
N ALA A 109 2.65 0.81 -13.92
CA ALA A 109 2.65 0.34 -12.53
C ALA A 109 2.38 -1.16 -12.44
N VAL A 110 2.86 -1.78 -11.37
CA VAL A 110 2.35 -3.09 -10.91
C VAL A 110 1.22 -2.84 -9.93
N VAL A 111 0.13 -3.60 -10.10
CA VAL A 111 -1.05 -3.49 -9.23
C VAL A 111 -0.98 -4.55 -8.14
N LEU A 112 -0.87 -4.09 -6.89
CA LEU A 112 -1.07 -4.93 -5.72
C LEU A 112 -2.57 -4.95 -5.42
N SER A 113 -3.23 -6.07 -5.71
CA SER A 113 -4.67 -6.24 -5.49
C SER A 113 -4.93 -6.78 -4.09
N LEU A 114 -5.70 -6.05 -3.29
CA LEU A 114 -6.05 -6.42 -1.92
C LEU A 114 -7.42 -7.12 -1.89
N ARG A 115 -7.53 -8.28 -1.22
CA ARG A 115 -8.78 -9.06 -1.12
C ARG A 115 -9.20 -9.27 0.33
N THR A 116 -10.50 -9.19 0.60
CA THR A 116 -11.06 -9.21 1.97
C THR A 116 -11.96 -10.42 2.26
N GLY A 117 -11.95 -11.44 1.39
CA GLY A 117 -12.86 -12.61 1.47
C GLY A 117 -14.32 -12.33 1.08
N ALA A 118 -14.76 -11.07 1.08
CA ALA A 118 -16.10 -10.68 0.65
C ALA A 118 -16.22 -10.52 -0.88
N ALA A 119 -17.40 -10.82 -1.40
CA ALA A 119 -17.72 -10.65 -2.82
C ALA A 119 -17.98 -9.17 -3.20
N GLY A 120 -17.74 -8.85 -4.47
CA GLY A 120 -18.04 -7.53 -5.06
C GLY A 120 -16.85 -6.56 -5.11
N ALA A 121 -17.02 -5.48 -5.87
CA ALA A 121 -15.98 -4.47 -6.10
C ALA A 121 -15.62 -3.69 -4.83
N SER A 122 -16.59 -3.44 -3.95
CA SER A 122 -16.37 -2.72 -2.67
C SER A 122 -15.45 -3.45 -1.68
N ALA A 123 -15.20 -4.74 -1.92
CA ALA A 123 -14.40 -5.62 -1.06
C ALA A 123 -12.98 -5.84 -1.61
N ARG A 124 -12.59 -5.08 -2.64
CA ARG A 124 -11.36 -5.24 -3.40
C ARG A 124 -10.62 -3.91 -3.46
N GLY A 125 -9.40 -3.88 -2.92
CA GLY A 125 -8.51 -2.72 -2.99
C GLY A 125 -7.47 -2.88 -4.09
N ARG A 126 -6.88 -1.76 -4.51
CA ARG A 126 -5.74 -1.75 -5.44
C ARG A 126 -4.75 -0.69 -5.01
N LEU A 127 -3.48 -1.07 -4.98
CA LEU A 127 -2.35 -0.18 -4.81
C LEU A 127 -1.52 -0.22 -6.09
N TYR A 128 -1.05 0.93 -6.57
CA TYR A 128 -0.31 1.06 -7.82
C TYR A 128 1.14 1.37 -7.52
N TRP A 129 1.99 0.36 -7.54
CA TRP A 129 3.42 0.52 -7.30
C TRP A 129 4.13 0.94 -8.58
N PRO A 130 4.93 2.01 -8.57
CA PRO A 130 5.63 2.47 -9.77
C PRO A 130 6.62 1.40 -10.25
N THR A 131 6.63 1.18 -11.56
CA THR A 131 7.51 0.19 -12.18
C THR A 131 8.29 0.86 -13.28
N LEU A 132 9.46 1.41 -12.96
CA LEU A 132 10.41 1.91 -13.96
C LEU A 132 11.41 0.83 -14.39
N GLN A 133 11.59 -0.21 -13.59
CA GLN A 133 12.47 -1.34 -13.88
C GLN A 133 11.70 -2.65 -13.64
N LEU A 134 10.78 -2.99 -14.55
CA LEU A 134 10.03 -4.24 -14.45
C LEU A 134 10.71 -5.35 -15.27
N PRO A 135 11.15 -6.46 -14.66
CA PRO A 135 11.61 -7.62 -15.41
C PRO A 135 10.41 -8.26 -16.14
N LEU A 136 10.44 -8.20 -17.48
CA LEU A 136 9.44 -8.82 -18.34
C LEU A 136 10.07 -10.00 -19.08
N GLU A 137 9.28 -11.03 -19.33
CA GLU A 137 9.67 -12.15 -20.19
C GLU A 137 9.87 -11.66 -21.63
N SER A 138 10.96 -12.09 -22.27
CA SER A 138 11.34 -11.61 -23.60
C SER A 138 10.38 -12.06 -24.72
N THR A 139 9.66 -13.17 -24.53
CA THR A 139 8.77 -13.75 -25.54
C THR A 139 7.31 -13.30 -25.39
N THR A 140 6.86 -13.07 -24.16
CA THR A 140 5.45 -12.79 -23.85
C THR A 140 5.22 -11.34 -23.42
N ALA A 141 6.28 -10.62 -23.04
CA ALA A 141 6.21 -9.32 -22.37
C ALA A 141 5.38 -9.34 -21.08
N ASN A 142 5.21 -10.52 -20.45
CA ASN A 142 4.52 -10.69 -19.19
C ASN A 142 5.50 -10.64 -18.02
N ILE A 143 4.98 -10.39 -16.82
CA ILE A 143 5.69 -10.62 -15.57
C ILE A 143 5.70 -12.13 -15.32
N SER A 144 6.89 -12.72 -15.13
CA SER A 144 7.00 -14.16 -14.89
C SER A 144 6.40 -14.56 -13.53
N PRO A 145 5.94 -15.81 -13.37
CA PRO A 145 5.37 -16.28 -12.10
C PRO A 145 6.29 -16.09 -10.88
N VAL A 146 7.61 -16.28 -11.08
CA VAL A 146 8.62 -16.08 -10.03
C VAL A 146 8.68 -14.62 -9.60
N VAL A 147 8.66 -13.68 -10.56
CA VAL A 147 8.67 -12.25 -10.25
C VAL A 147 7.36 -11.85 -9.58
N GLN A 148 6.21 -12.38 -10.01
CA GLN A 148 4.92 -12.13 -9.34
C GLN A 148 4.94 -12.57 -7.87
N GLN A 149 5.52 -13.75 -7.59
CA GLN A 149 5.69 -14.26 -6.24
C GLN A 149 6.53 -13.33 -5.38
N THR A 150 7.73 -12.97 -5.85
CA THR A 150 8.63 -12.07 -5.13
C THR A 150 7.98 -10.73 -4.81
N ILE A 151 7.23 -10.15 -5.75
CA ILE A 151 6.52 -8.88 -5.53
C ILE A 151 5.42 -9.06 -4.46
N ALA A 152 4.65 -10.14 -4.53
CA ALA A 152 3.55 -10.38 -3.60
C ALA A 152 4.06 -10.62 -2.17
N GLU A 153 5.15 -11.36 -2.01
CA GLU A 153 5.81 -11.61 -0.72
C GLU A 153 6.39 -10.30 -0.15
N ALA A 154 7.12 -9.53 -0.96
CA ALA A 154 7.65 -8.23 -0.56
C ALA A 154 6.56 -7.21 -0.19
N ALA A 155 5.42 -7.22 -0.91
CA ALA A 155 4.27 -6.39 -0.56
C ALA A 155 3.63 -6.81 0.77
N ASN A 156 3.57 -8.11 1.05
CA ASN A 156 3.06 -8.64 2.32
C ASN A 156 3.97 -8.24 3.49
N GLU A 157 5.29 -8.45 3.35
CA GLU A 157 6.30 -8.03 4.30
C GLU A 157 6.20 -6.52 4.59
N TYR A 158 6.14 -5.69 3.55
CA TYR A 158 6.10 -4.24 3.73
C TYR A 158 4.82 -3.76 4.42
N LEU A 159 3.66 -4.23 3.95
CA LEU A 159 2.38 -3.80 4.51
C LEU A 159 2.16 -4.33 5.92
N SER A 160 2.66 -5.52 6.26
CA SER A 160 2.63 -6.03 7.64
C SER A 160 3.59 -5.25 8.55
N ALA A 161 4.80 -4.93 8.10
CA ALA A 161 5.72 -4.11 8.89
C ALA A 161 5.19 -2.68 9.15
N ILE A 162 4.46 -2.09 8.18
CA ILE A 162 3.74 -0.83 8.41
C ILE A 162 2.64 -1.01 9.45
N GLU A 163 1.87 -2.10 9.38
CA GLU A 163 0.84 -2.41 10.37
C GLU A 163 1.44 -2.53 11.78
N ASP A 164 2.55 -3.27 11.92
CA ASP A 164 3.26 -3.41 13.18
C ASP A 164 3.73 -2.06 13.72
N ALA A 165 4.30 -1.20 12.84
CA ALA A 165 4.76 0.15 13.21
C ALA A 165 3.62 1.07 13.70
N ILE A 166 2.41 0.91 13.15
CA ILE A 166 1.21 1.62 13.60
C ILE A 166 0.80 1.15 15.01
N ASN A 167 0.91 -0.16 15.28
CA ASN A 167 0.42 -0.78 16.50
C ASN A 167 1.41 -0.80 17.68
N VAL A 168 2.63 -0.28 17.53
CA VAL A 168 3.69 -0.30 18.59
C VAL A 168 3.21 0.26 19.94
N ASP A 169 2.44 1.35 19.93
CA ASP A 169 2.03 2.01 21.18
C ASP A 169 0.75 1.42 21.78
N GLU A 170 0.39 0.17 21.41
CA GLU A 170 -0.76 -0.62 21.84
C GLU A 170 -1.69 0.13 22.80
N LEU A 171 -2.53 1.03 22.25
CA LEU A 171 -3.60 1.59 23.06
C LEU A 171 -4.48 0.39 23.45
N PRO A 172 -4.70 0.11 24.75
CA PRO A 172 -5.36 -1.12 25.17
C PRO A 172 -6.69 -1.33 24.43
N GLY A 173 -6.79 -2.40 23.65
CA GLY A 173 -7.98 -2.75 22.88
C GLY A 173 -8.08 -2.17 21.46
N LEU A 174 -7.07 -1.42 21.00
CA LEU A 174 -6.94 -0.92 19.63
C LEU A 174 -5.89 -1.71 18.87
N ARG A 175 -6.33 -2.37 17.79
CA ARG A 175 -5.43 -2.94 16.76
C ARG A 175 -5.90 -2.45 15.41
N TYR A 176 -5.01 -1.79 14.68
CA TYR A 176 -5.19 -1.42 13.29
C TYR A 176 -4.79 -2.58 12.41
N VAL A 177 -5.65 -2.95 11.47
CA VAL A 177 -5.39 -3.99 10.47
C VAL A 177 -5.49 -3.43 9.06
N LEU A 178 -4.66 -3.91 8.13
CA LEU A 178 -4.75 -3.54 6.72
C LEU A 178 -6.17 -3.83 6.21
N ALA A 179 -6.80 -2.85 5.57
CA ALA A 179 -8.19 -2.94 5.17
C ALA A 179 -8.48 -2.30 3.80
N VAL A 180 -9.60 -2.71 3.22
CA VAL A 180 -10.24 -2.01 2.10
C VAL A 180 -11.37 -1.16 2.64
N TRP A 181 -11.24 0.16 2.55
CA TRP A 181 -12.30 1.11 2.85
C TRP A 181 -13.22 1.33 1.65
N SER A 182 -14.53 1.16 1.84
CA SER A 182 -15.55 1.47 0.85
C SER A 182 -16.27 2.75 1.22
N ARG A 183 -15.97 3.84 0.49
CA ARG A 183 -16.65 5.13 0.66
C ARG A 183 -18.17 5.04 0.52
N THR A 184 -18.63 4.32 -0.50
CA THR A 184 -20.07 4.17 -0.77
C THR A 184 -20.81 3.37 0.30
N LYS A 185 -20.13 2.45 1.00
CA LYS A 185 -20.74 1.60 2.03
C LYS A 185 -20.38 2.03 3.44
N HIS A 186 -19.56 3.06 3.60
CA HIS A 186 -18.95 3.48 4.87
C HIS A 186 -18.49 2.30 5.72
N SER A 187 -17.80 1.34 5.08
CA SER A 187 -17.34 0.12 5.74
C SER A 187 -15.92 -0.23 5.33
N ALA A 188 -15.15 -0.66 6.33
CA ALA A 188 -13.85 -1.27 6.15
C ALA A 188 -13.97 -2.79 6.22
N ARG A 189 -13.07 -3.49 5.53
CA ARG A 189 -12.92 -4.94 5.62
C ARG A 189 -11.45 -5.30 5.63
N ALA A 190 -11.05 -6.12 6.60
CA ALA A 190 -9.67 -6.59 6.72
C ALA A 190 -9.22 -7.32 5.45
N VAL A 191 -7.98 -7.06 5.03
CA VAL A 191 -7.33 -7.75 3.92
C VAL A 191 -6.88 -9.13 4.39
N THR A 192 -7.17 -10.12 3.57
CA THR A 192 -6.86 -11.55 3.80
C THR A 192 -5.84 -12.07 2.80
N ASN A 193 -5.76 -11.47 1.61
CA ASN A 193 -4.83 -11.89 0.56
C ASN A 193 -4.36 -10.69 -0.25
N ILE A 194 -3.10 -10.77 -0.70
CA ILE A 194 -2.49 -9.86 -1.66
C ILE A 194 -2.28 -10.65 -2.96
N MET A 195 -2.65 -10.03 -4.09
CA MET A 195 -2.48 -10.64 -5.41
C MET A 195 -1.73 -9.71 -6.35
N VAL A 196 -0.90 -10.29 -7.21
CA VAL A 196 -0.14 -9.59 -8.25
C VAL A 196 -0.44 -10.22 -9.60
N GLY A 197 -0.92 -9.41 -10.55
CA GLY A 197 -1.20 -9.86 -11.92
C GLY A 197 0.08 -9.99 -12.76
N ASN A 198 0.01 -10.74 -13.86
CA ASN A 198 1.15 -10.96 -14.75
C ASN A 198 1.30 -9.88 -15.83
N GLN A 199 0.48 -8.83 -15.79
CA GLN A 199 0.54 -7.70 -16.71
C GLN A 199 0.80 -6.39 -15.95
N PRO A 200 1.69 -5.53 -16.43
CA PRO A 200 1.76 -4.16 -15.94
C PRO A 200 0.45 -3.41 -16.24
N ASP A 201 0.00 -2.54 -15.33
CA ASP A 201 -1.07 -1.59 -15.60
C ASP A 201 -0.53 -0.48 -16.50
N SER A 202 -1.07 -0.44 -17.71
CA SER A 202 -0.90 0.65 -18.66
C SER A 202 -2.29 1.11 -19.11
N GLN A 203 -2.39 2.33 -19.65
CA GLN A 203 -3.68 2.83 -20.17
C GLN A 203 -4.27 1.91 -21.24
N ARG A 204 -3.43 1.28 -22.08
CA ARG A 204 -3.86 0.40 -23.17
C ARG A 204 -4.43 -0.93 -22.66
N ARG A 205 -3.90 -1.47 -21.55
CA ARG A 205 -4.40 -2.71 -20.96
C ARG A 205 -5.91 -2.65 -20.67
N ARG A 206 -6.40 -1.50 -20.21
CA ARG A 206 -7.83 -1.30 -19.89
C ARG A 206 -8.71 -1.33 -21.13
N LYS A 207 -8.15 -1.02 -22.31
CA LYS A 207 -8.83 -1.07 -23.60
C LYS A 207 -9.00 -2.51 -24.11
N ASP A 208 -7.96 -3.32 -23.99
CA ASP A 208 -7.88 -4.62 -24.67
C ASP A 208 -8.38 -5.81 -23.81
N ALA A 209 -8.82 -5.55 -22.57
CA ALA A 209 -9.40 -6.55 -21.65
C ALA A 209 -8.55 -7.83 -21.48
N ILE A 210 -7.22 -7.67 -21.49
CA ILE A 210 -6.26 -8.77 -21.42
C ILE A 210 -6.51 -9.62 -20.16
N VAL A 211 -6.62 -10.94 -20.34
CA VAL A 211 -6.78 -11.90 -19.25
C VAL A 211 -5.47 -12.00 -18.47
N GLU A 212 -5.54 -11.83 -17.16
CA GLU A 212 -4.38 -11.92 -16.27
C GLU A 212 -4.36 -13.24 -15.51
N ASN A 213 -3.15 -13.78 -15.37
CA ASN A 213 -2.84 -14.78 -14.36
C ASN A 213 -2.34 -14.06 -13.11
N TYR A 214 -2.74 -14.53 -11.93
CA TYR A 214 -2.38 -13.93 -10.66
C TYR A 214 -1.57 -14.89 -9.81
N PHE A 215 -0.54 -14.37 -9.16
CA PHE A 215 -0.03 -14.97 -7.94
C PHE A 215 -0.80 -14.42 -6.74
N SER A 216 -1.07 -15.25 -5.74
CA SER A 216 -1.80 -14.88 -4.53
C SER A 216 -1.05 -15.38 -3.30
N THR A 217 -0.90 -14.52 -2.30
CA THR A 217 -0.35 -14.86 -0.99
C THR A 217 -1.32 -14.44 0.12
N SER A 218 -1.39 -15.22 1.19
CA SER A 218 -2.18 -14.88 2.37
C SER A 218 -1.51 -13.76 3.15
N TYR A 219 -2.28 -12.73 3.49
CA TYR A 219 -1.76 -11.61 4.27
C TYR A 219 -1.57 -12.04 5.73
N THR A 220 -0.40 -11.76 6.31
CA THR A 220 -0.03 -12.25 7.65
C THR A 220 -0.40 -11.28 8.78
N GLY A 221 -0.79 -10.03 8.47
CA GLY A 221 -1.13 -9.02 9.47
C GLY A 221 -2.51 -9.19 10.15
N ALA A 222 -3.28 -10.24 9.84
CA ALA A 222 -4.63 -10.41 10.41
C ALA A 222 -4.66 -10.76 11.92
#